data_AF-K1TA80-F1
#
_entry.id   AF-K1TA80-F1
#
_cell.length_a   1.000
_cell.length_b   1.000
_cell.length_c   1.000
_cell.angle_alpha   90.00
_cell.angle_beta   90.00
_cell.angle_gamma   90.00
#
_symmetry.space_group_name_H-M   'P 1'
#
loop_
_entity.id
_entity.type
_entity.pdbx_description
1 polymer ?
#
loop_
_entity_poly.entity_id
_entity_poly.type
_entity_poly.pdbx_seq_one_letter_code
_entity_poly.pdbx_strand_id
1 'polypeptide(L)'
;EYLTDLTERDQHLMYAVITMVHFADSKQQLDEDTESILATARSSAQCRMQILRWQQLDGLNTALPLGVRRIEDIMSLTTEGVAGFMPFKSTEIQQEHGFCFGQNQISRNLIMIDPRSQQSANSVICGRPGSGKSMLEKWIALNKILATANDNHIILIIDPEREYAPLVKALNGEVVYLSAQSKTYVNAMDISSG
;
A
#
# COMPACT_ATOMS: atom_id res chain seq x y z
N GLU A 1 -18.71 7.96 -28.34
CA GLU A 1 -18.14 7.37 -27.12
C GLU A 1 -19.07 6.36 -26.49
N TYR A 2 -20.15 6.73 -25.79
CA TYR A 2 -20.99 5.75 -25.08
C TYR A 2 -21.58 4.61 -25.94
N LEU A 3 -22.07 4.92 -27.14
CA LEU A 3 -22.54 3.90 -28.10
C LEU A 3 -21.38 3.08 -28.68
N THR A 4 -20.23 3.71 -28.88
CA THR A 4 -19.02 3.09 -29.41
C THR A 4 -18.45 2.07 -28.43
N ASP A 5 -18.42 2.39 -27.12
CA ASP A 5 -17.99 1.45 -26.08
C ASP A 5 -18.91 0.23 -26.01
N LEU A 6 -20.23 0.42 -26.18
CA LEU A 6 -21.21 -0.69 -26.18
C LEU A 6 -21.08 -1.60 -27.41
N THR A 7 -20.78 -1.04 -28.59
CA THR A 7 -20.74 -1.82 -29.84
C THR A 7 -19.35 -2.36 -30.20
N GLU A 8 -18.27 -1.66 -29.83
CA GLU A 8 -16.90 -2.01 -30.23
C GLU A 8 -16.08 -2.66 -29.11
N ARG A 9 -16.41 -2.41 -27.84
CA ARG A 9 -15.66 -2.91 -26.67
C ARG A 9 -16.39 -3.97 -25.84
N ASP A 10 -17.45 -4.55 -26.41
CA ASP A 10 -18.27 -5.61 -25.78
C ASP A 10 -18.72 -5.26 -24.36
N GLN A 11 -19.02 -3.98 -24.11
CA GLN A 11 -19.53 -3.50 -22.84
C GLN A 11 -21.02 -3.76 -22.74
N HIS A 12 -21.49 -4.27 -21.59
CA HIS A 12 -22.91 -4.32 -21.26
C HIS A 12 -23.31 -3.18 -20.33
N LEU A 13 -24.55 -2.71 -20.48
CA LEU A 13 -25.21 -1.84 -19.51
C LEU A 13 -25.69 -2.66 -18.32
N MET A 14 -25.30 -2.24 -17.13
CA MET A 14 -25.66 -2.85 -15.86
C MET A 14 -26.38 -1.83 -14.98
N TYR A 15 -27.42 -2.31 -14.29
CA TYR A 15 -28.07 -1.57 -13.22
C TYR A 15 -27.25 -1.69 -11.94
N ALA A 16 -26.80 -0.56 -11.40
CA ALA A 16 -25.97 -0.52 -10.21
C ALA A 16 -26.51 0.51 -9.20
N VAL A 17 -26.38 0.17 -7.93
CA VAL A 17 -26.52 1.12 -6.81
C VAL A 17 -25.31 0.93 -5.92
N ILE A 18 -24.66 2.03 -5.55
CA ILE A 18 -23.46 2.03 -4.72
C ILE A 18 -23.83 2.72 -3.42
N THR A 19 -23.71 1.99 -2.31
CA THR A 19 -23.96 2.52 -0.97
C THR A 19 -22.69 2.39 -0.15
N MET A 20 -22.40 3.41 0.65
CA MET A 20 -21.27 3.44 1.58
C MET A 20 -21.80 3.78 2.96
N VAL A 21 -21.41 2.99 3.96
CA VAL A 21 -21.69 3.25 5.37
C VAL A 21 -20.36 3.42 6.07
N HIS A 22 -20.23 4.51 6.82
CA HIS A 22 -19.12 4.75 7.73
C HIS A 22 -19.68 5.04 9.13
N PHE A 23 -18.89 4.71 10.14
CA PHE A 23 -19.24 4.87 11.55
C PHE A 23 -18.17 5.74 12.21
N ALA A 24 -18.58 6.52 13.20
CA ALA A 24 -17.69 7.32 14.04
C ALA A 24 -18.20 7.31 15.49
N ASP A 25 -17.31 7.55 16.45
CA ASP A 25 -17.62 7.46 17.88
C ASP A 25 -18.42 8.67 18.39
N SER A 26 -18.42 9.77 17.63
CA SER A 26 -19.20 10.97 17.94
C SER A 26 -19.87 11.55 16.69
N LYS A 27 -20.97 12.29 16.90
CA LYS A 27 -21.65 12.99 15.81
C LYS A 27 -20.75 14.03 15.13
N GLN A 28 -19.94 14.74 15.91
CA GLN A 28 -19.01 15.74 15.36
C GLN A 28 -18.01 15.07 14.40
N GLN A 29 -17.39 13.97 14.83
CA GLN A 29 -16.48 13.21 14.00
C GLN A 29 -17.19 12.64 12.76
N LEU A 30 -18.42 12.14 12.90
CA LEU A 30 -19.21 11.65 11.77
C LEU A 30 -19.44 12.74 10.70
N ASP A 31 -19.77 13.95 11.14
CA ASP A 31 -20.01 15.08 10.24
C ASP A 31 -18.70 15.52 9.55
N GLU A 32 -17.58 15.58 10.29
CA GLU A 32 -16.24 15.89 9.74
C GLU A 32 -15.77 14.82 8.73
N ASP A 33 -15.91 13.54 9.05
CA ASP A 33 -15.58 12.41 8.18
C ASP A 33 -16.43 12.43 6.92
N THR A 34 -17.74 12.71 7.06
CA THR A 34 -18.67 12.82 5.92
C THR A 34 -18.22 13.92 4.95
N GLU A 35 -17.83 15.10 5.45
CA GLU A 35 -17.34 16.18 4.60
C GLU A 35 -16.06 15.79 3.86
N SER A 36 -15.12 15.15 4.56
CA SER A 36 -13.86 14.66 3.97
C SER A 36 -14.10 13.61 2.88
N ILE A 37 -15.01 12.66 3.12
CA ILE A 37 -15.41 11.64 2.15
C ILE A 37 -16.03 12.29 0.91
N LEU A 38 -16.98 13.22 1.08
CA LEU A 38 -17.63 13.92 -0.03
C LEU A 38 -16.65 14.79 -0.83
N ALA A 39 -15.70 15.43 -0.16
CA ALA A 39 -14.65 16.22 -0.81
C ALA A 39 -13.75 15.33 -1.67
N THR A 40 -13.27 14.22 -1.10
CA THR A 40 -12.40 13.25 -1.79
C THR A 40 -13.09 12.62 -2.99
N ALA A 41 -14.37 12.26 -2.86
CA ALA A 41 -15.16 11.71 -3.95
C ALA A 41 -15.22 12.64 -5.17
N ARG A 42 -15.39 13.95 -4.91
CA ARG A 42 -15.47 14.98 -5.95
C ARG A 42 -14.09 15.23 -6.59
N SER A 43 -13.04 15.34 -5.77
CA SER A 43 -11.70 15.70 -6.26
C SER A 43 -10.99 14.56 -6.97
N SER A 44 -11.10 13.34 -6.45
CA SER A 44 -10.24 12.22 -6.84
C SER A 44 -10.95 11.18 -7.70
N ALA A 45 -12.24 10.94 -7.45
CA ALA A 45 -13.02 9.93 -8.18
C ALA A 45 -13.99 10.54 -9.21
N GLN A 46 -14.06 11.88 -9.31
CA GLN A 46 -15.06 12.60 -10.11
C GLN A 46 -16.49 12.08 -9.89
N CYS A 47 -16.76 11.61 -8.67
CA CYS A 47 -18.00 10.96 -8.30
C CYS A 47 -18.84 11.91 -7.46
N ARG A 48 -20.16 11.91 -7.68
CA ARG A 48 -21.11 12.65 -6.87
C ARG A 48 -21.82 11.69 -5.92
N MET A 49 -21.40 11.70 -4.67
CA MET A 49 -22.11 11.03 -3.58
C MET A 49 -23.18 11.94 -2.97
N GLN A 50 -24.27 11.33 -2.49
CA GLN A 50 -25.33 12.01 -1.75
C GLN A 50 -25.59 11.33 -0.41
N ILE A 51 -25.89 12.14 0.59
CA ILE A 51 -26.30 11.66 1.91
C ILE A 51 -27.76 11.24 1.82
N LEU A 52 -28.06 10.00 2.22
CA LEU A 52 -29.41 9.44 2.31
C LEU A 52 -30.18 10.03 3.50
N ARG A 53 -30.56 11.31 3.40
CA ARG A 53 -31.31 12.02 4.44
C ARG A 53 -32.71 11.41 4.56
N TRP A 54 -33.11 11.07 5.78
CA TRP A 54 -34.39 10.42 6.11
C TRP A 54 -34.55 8.99 5.58
N GLN A 55 -33.51 8.42 4.98
CA GLN A 55 -33.46 7.05 4.48
C GLN A 55 -32.27 6.29 5.08
N GLN A 56 -31.81 6.68 6.27
CA GLN A 56 -30.60 6.10 6.87
C GLN A 56 -30.75 4.61 7.16
N LEU A 57 -31.92 4.20 7.68
CA LEU A 57 -32.22 2.79 7.93
C LEU A 57 -32.29 1.98 6.64
N ASP A 58 -32.89 2.54 5.59
CA ASP A 58 -32.98 1.88 4.28
C ASP A 58 -31.62 1.80 3.58
N GLY A 59 -30.80 2.84 3.72
CA GLY A 59 -29.41 2.86 3.28
C GLY A 59 -28.57 1.81 3.99
N LEU A 60 -28.67 1.72 5.32
CA LEU A 60 -27.98 0.69 6.10
C LEU A 60 -28.41 -0.71 5.68
N ASN A 61 -29.71 -0.99 5.59
CA ASN A 61 -30.21 -2.29 5.15
C ASN A 61 -29.71 -2.67 3.74
N THR A 62 -29.60 -1.68 2.84
CA THR A 62 -29.09 -1.88 1.48
C THR A 62 -27.59 -2.17 1.45
N ALA A 63 -26.81 -1.52 2.32
CA ALA A 63 -25.36 -1.70 2.39
C ALA A 63 -24.95 -2.99 3.12
N LEU A 64 -25.79 -3.48 4.04
CA LEU A 64 -25.53 -4.72 4.75
C LEU A 64 -25.61 -5.92 3.78
N PRO A 65 -24.81 -6.98 3.98
CA PRO A 65 -24.79 -8.16 3.13
C PRO A 65 -25.99 -9.10 3.40
N LEU A 66 -27.17 -8.53 3.63
CA LEU A 66 -28.42 -9.25 3.91
C LEU A 66 -29.20 -9.59 2.63
N GLY A 67 -28.75 -9.11 1.47
CA GLY A 67 -29.44 -9.30 0.19
C GLY A 67 -30.73 -8.48 0.05
N VAL A 68 -30.95 -7.50 0.93
CA VAL A 68 -32.15 -6.65 0.93
C VAL A 68 -31.80 -5.26 0.41
N ARG A 69 -32.24 -4.92 -0.80
CA ARG A 69 -32.11 -3.57 -1.35
C ARG A 69 -33.35 -2.73 -1.04
N ARG A 70 -33.18 -1.60 -0.36
CA ARG A 70 -34.24 -0.62 -0.07
C ARG A 70 -34.04 0.76 -0.72
N ILE A 71 -32.85 1.02 -1.24
CA ILE A 71 -32.58 2.23 -2.04
C ILE A 71 -32.90 1.97 -3.51
N GLU A 72 -33.75 2.82 -4.09
CA GLU A 72 -34.23 2.71 -5.47
C GLU A 72 -33.52 3.60 -6.49
N ASP A 73 -32.62 4.48 -6.02
CA ASP A 73 -31.74 5.26 -6.91
C ASP A 73 -30.70 4.34 -7.57
N ILE A 74 -31.13 3.69 -8.64
CA ILE A 74 -30.33 2.83 -9.49
C ILE A 74 -29.83 3.66 -10.67
N MET A 75 -28.54 3.57 -10.94
CA MET A 75 -27.92 4.16 -12.12
C MET A 75 -27.51 3.09 -13.12
N SER A 76 -27.54 3.43 -14.40
CA SER A 76 -27.03 2.57 -15.47
C SER A 76 -25.56 2.85 -15.71
N LEU A 77 -24.71 1.86 -15.47
CA LEU A 77 -23.27 1.93 -15.69
C LEU A 77 -22.86 0.92 -16.78
N THR A 78 -21.75 1.19 -17.48
CA THR A 78 -21.10 0.17 -18.30
C THR A 78 -20.47 -0.90 -17.39
N THR A 79 -20.17 -2.07 -17.94
CA THR A 79 -19.52 -3.16 -17.21
C THR A 79 -18.19 -2.72 -16.59
N GLU A 80 -17.41 -1.92 -17.32
CA GLU A 80 -16.18 -1.29 -16.84
C GLU A 80 -16.43 -0.30 -15.69
N GLY A 81 -17.51 0.48 -15.78
CA GLY A 81 -17.94 1.40 -14.72
C GLY A 81 -18.27 0.65 -13.43
N VAL A 82 -19.02 -0.45 -13.52
CA VAL A 82 -19.34 -1.32 -12.36
C VAL A 82 -18.07 -1.97 -11.80
N ALA A 83 -17.18 -2.48 -12.66
CA ALA A 83 -15.89 -3.02 -12.24
C ALA A 83 -15.04 -1.98 -11.51
N GLY A 84 -15.24 -0.68 -11.77
CA GLY A 84 -14.68 0.44 -11.01
C GLY A 84 -14.88 0.39 -9.51
N PHE A 85 -16.00 -0.16 -9.08
CA PHE A 85 -16.39 -0.22 -7.67
C PHE A 85 -16.08 -1.58 -7.02
N MET A 86 -15.56 -2.54 -7.79
CA MET A 86 -15.09 -3.81 -7.25
C MET A 86 -13.77 -3.58 -6.48
N PRO A 87 -13.68 -4.00 -5.20
CA PRO A 87 -12.48 -3.81 -4.38
C PRO A 87 -11.26 -4.62 -4.86
N PHE A 88 -11.41 -5.43 -5.92
CA PHE A 88 -10.39 -6.32 -6.46
C PHE A 88 -9.89 -5.89 -7.85
N LYS A 89 -9.91 -4.58 -8.15
CA LYS A 89 -9.50 -4.07 -9.47
C LYS A 89 -8.02 -4.34 -9.79
N SER A 90 -7.20 -4.64 -8.79
CA SER A 90 -5.81 -5.07 -8.93
C SER A 90 -5.49 -6.21 -7.96
N THR A 91 -4.79 -7.22 -8.45
CA THR A 91 -4.06 -8.16 -7.60
C THR A 91 -2.88 -7.41 -6.98
N GLU A 92 -2.99 -7.14 -5.69
CA GLU A 92 -1.88 -6.57 -4.92
C GLU A 92 -1.03 -7.68 -4.30
N ILE A 93 0.26 -7.43 -4.17
CA ILE A 93 1.14 -8.28 -3.36
C ILE A 93 0.97 -7.79 -1.92
N GLN A 94 0.08 -8.46 -1.19
CA GLN A 94 -0.27 -8.13 0.19
C GLN A 94 -0.11 -9.37 1.09
N GLN A 95 1.09 -9.57 1.62
CA GLN A 95 1.41 -10.70 2.50
C GLN A 95 1.23 -10.31 3.98
N GLU A 96 0.60 -11.18 4.78
CA GLU A 96 0.14 -10.90 6.17
C GLU A 96 1.26 -10.42 7.11
N HIS A 97 2.48 -10.93 6.94
CA HIS A 97 3.66 -10.55 7.72
C HIS A 97 4.74 -9.88 6.87
N GLY A 98 4.31 -9.19 5.80
CA GLY A 98 5.20 -8.54 4.85
C GLY A 98 5.79 -7.23 5.37
N PHE A 99 6.95 -6.85 4.83
CA PHE A 99 7.51 -5.52 4.95
C PHE A 99 6.99 -4.64 3.80
N CYS A 100 6.90 -3.32 4.02
CA CYS A 100 6.52 -2.37 3.00
C CYS A 100 7.69 -2.11 2.03
N PHE A 101 7.49 -2.45 0.75
CA PHE A 101 8.46 -2.19 -0.32
C PHE A 101 8.13 -0.95 -1.14
N GLY A 102 6.93 -0.40 -0.97
CA GLY A 102 6.49 0.80 -1.67
C GLY A 102 4.98 0.77 -1.94
N GLN A 103 4.59 1.44 -3.02
CA GLN A 103 3.20 1.61 -3.40
C GLN A 103 3.03 1.27 -4.87
N ASN A 104 1.93 0.62 -5.20
CA ASN A 104 1.51 0.38 -6.57
C ASN A 104 1.16 1.73 -7.23
N GLN A 105 1.78 2.02 -8.38
CA GLN A 105 1.63 3.32 -9.06
C GLN A 105 0.21 3.56 -9.61
N ILE A 106 -0.56 2.49 -9.86
CA ILE A 106 -1.90 2.56 -10.43
C ILE A 106 -2.94 2.62 -9.30
N SER A 107 -2.97 1.61 -8.43
CA SER A 107 -3.99 1.50 -7.39
C SER A 107 -3.70 2.38 -6.16
N ARG A 108 -2.45 2.81 -6.00
CA ARG A 108 -1.96 3.49 -4.79
C ARG A 108 -2.07 2.65 -3.51
N ASN A 109 -2.22 1.33 -3.63
CA ASN A 109 -2.14 0.42 -2.49
C ASN A 109 -0.69 0.13 -2.13
N LEU A 110 -0.44 -0.24 -0.86
CA LEU A 110 0.88 -0.66 -0.41
C LEU A 110 1.27 -2.01 -1.00
N ILE A 111 2.56 -2.18 -1.25
CA ILE A 111 3.16 -3.44 -1.67
C ILE A 111 3.84 -4.05 -0.44
N MET A 112 3.26 -5.13 0.08
CA MET A 112 3.70 -5.80 1.30
C MET A 112 4.22 -7.20 0.97
N ILE A 113 5.53 -7.42 1.17
CA ILE A 113 6.23 -8.67 0.83
C ILE A 113 6.91 -9.21 2.07
N ASP A 114 6.65 -10.47 2.42
CA ASP A 114 7.32 -11.27 3.43
C ASP A 114 8.38 -12.17 2.78
N PRO A 115 9.69 -11.81 2.84
CA PRO A 115 10.76 -12.61 2.29
C PRO A 115 10.87 -14.01 2.91
N ARG A 116 10.34 -14.22 4.13
CA ARG A 116 10.38 -15.52 4.83
C ARG A 116 9.44 -16.54 4.21
N SER A 117 8.40 -16.07 3.53
CA SER A 117 7.44 -16.92 2.81
C SER A 117 7.98 -17.46 1.48
N GLN A 118 9.11 -16.93 1.01
CA GLN A 118 9.67 -17.26 -0.30
C GLN A 118 10.69 -18.40 -0.20
N GLN A 119 10.87 -19.15 -1.30
CA GLN A 119 11.89 -20.21 -1.37
C GLN A 119 13.32 -19.69 -1.13
N SER A 120 13.55 -18.42 -1.45
CA SER A 120 14.79 -17.70 -1.17
C SER A 120 14.45 -16.26 -0.80
N ALA A 121 15.02 -15.76 0.30
CA ALA A 121 14.84 -14.39 0.77
C ALA A 121 15.80 -13.39 0.10
N ASN A 122 16.47 -13.80 -0.99
CA ASN A 122 17.42 -12.95 -1.71
C ASN A 122 16.69 -11.93 -2.59
N SER A 123 17.21 -10.70 -2.63
CA SER A 123 16.67 -9.61 -3.44
C SER A 123 17.77 -8.91 -4.23
N VAL A 124 17.46 -8.47 -5.45
CA VAL A 124 18.37 -7.70 -6.30
C VAL A 124 17.72 -6.37 -6.64
N ILE A 125 18.42 -5.26 -6.36
CA ILE A 125 17.98 -3.90 -6.69
C ILE A 125 18.89 -3.36 -7.79
N CYS A 126 18.31 -3.08 -8.96
CA CYS A 126 19.01 -2.62 -10.14
C CYS A 126 18.48 -1.26 -10.60
N GLY A 127 19.36 -0.44 -11.17
CA GLY A 127 19.01 0.90 -11.63
C GLY A 127 20.21 1.73 -12.05
N ARG A 128 19.99 2.79 -12.82
CA ARG A 128 21.06 3.71 -13.26
C ARG A 128 21.54 4.59 -12.09
N PRO A 129 22.74 5.18 -12.13
CA PRO A 129 23.12 6.22 -11.18
C PRO A 129 22.04 7.31 -11.12
N GLY A 130 21.66 7.74 -9.92
CA GLY A 130 20.57 8.73 -9.71
C GLY A 130 19.15 8.18 -9.78
N SER A 131 18.92 6.89 -10.04
CA SER A 131 17.56 6.31 -10.11
C SER A 131 16.91 6.01 -8.74
N GLY A 132 17.55 6.39 -7.63
CA GLY A 132 17.02 6.15 -6.29
C GLY A 132 17.30 4.77 -5.68
N LYS A 133 18.27 4.00 -6.21
CA LYS A 133 18.65 2.68 -5.65
C LYS A 133 18.97 2.75 -4.15
N SER A 134 19.92 3.60 -3.76
CA SER A 134 20.33 3.74 -2.36
C SER A 134 19.19 4.25 -1.48
N MET A 135 18.28 5.05 -2.03
CA MET A 135 17.10 5.54 -1.30
C MET A 135 16.12 4.40 -1.00
N LEU A 136 15.82 3.56 -2.01
CA LEU A 136 14.98 2.38 -1.84
C LEU A 136 15.58 1.39 -0.83
N GLU A 137 16.89 1.14 -0.91
CA GLU A 137 17.59 0.25 0.03
C GLU A 137 17.51 0.75 1.47
N LYS A 138 17.80 2.04 1.69
CA LYS A 138 17.68 2.67 3.02
C LYS A 138 16.26 2.59 3.56
N TRP A 139 15.26 2.79 2.68
CA TRP A 139 13.85 2.68 3.04
C TRP A 139 13.48 1.25 3.46
N ILE A 140 13.91 0.24 2.70
CA ILE A 140 13.68 -1.17 3.03
C ILE A 140 14.37 -1.55 4.35
N ALA A 141 15.63 -1.12 4.55
CA ALA A 141 16.38 -1.39 5.76
C ALA A 141 15.69 -0.79 7.00
N LEU A 142 15.24 0.47 6.90
CA LEU A 142 14.50 1.14 7.97
C LEU A 142 13.18 0.41 8.30
N ASN A 143 12.39 0.06 7.29
CA ASN A 143 11.13 -0.66 7.49
C ASN A 143 11.35 -2.01 8.16
N LYS A 144 12.40 -2.75 7.76
CA LYS A 144 12.76 -4.01 8.41
C LYS A 144 13.11 -3.81 9.88
N ILE A 145 14.00 -2.87 10.19
CA ILE A 145 14.42 -2.59 11.58
C ILE A 145 13.22 -2.21 12.46
N LEU A 146 12.33 -1.35 11.96
CA LEU A 146 11.15 -0.92 12.72
C LEU A 146 10.14 -2.06 12.91
N ALA A 147 9.93 -2.89 11.89
CA ALA A 147 9.01 -4.02 11.96
C ALA A 147 9.55 -5.20 12.78
N THR A 148 10.86 -5.38 12.86
CA THR A 148 11.51 -6.46 13.63
C THR A 148 12.20 -5.95 14.90
N ALA A 149 11.80 -4.79 15.44
CA ALA A 149 12.46 -4.17 16.59
C ALA A 149 12.46 -5.06 17.86
N ASN A 150 11.52 -6.00 17.96
CA ASN A 150 11.43 -6.97 19.06
C ASN A 150 12.13 -8.32 18.74
N ASP A 151 12.56 -8.53 17.50
CA ASP A 151 13.26 -9.73 17.06
C ASP A 151 14.77 -9.47 17.04
N ASN A 152 15.57 -10.52 17.22
CA ASN A 152 17.03 -10.41 17.17
C ASN A 152 17.54 -10.36 15.70
N HIS A 153 17.08 -9.37 14.93
CA HIS A 153 17.41 -9.19 13.52
C HIS A 153 18.62 -8.26 13.36
N ILE A 154 19.66 -8.74 12.67
CA ILE A 154 20.88 -7.98 12.41
C ILE A 154 20.95 -7.62 10.93
N ILE A 155 21.13 -6.34 10.63
CA ILE A 155 21.40 -5.85 9.27
C ILE A 155 22.87 -5.50 9.15
N LEU A 156 23.55 -6.17 8.22
CA LEU A 156 24.93 -5.88 7.85
C LEU A 156 24.96 -5.19 6.50
N ILE A 157 25.68 -4.06 6.41
CA ILE A 157 25.78 -3.25 5.20
C ILE A 157 27.26 -3.13 4.82
N ILE A 158 27.59 -3.54 3.59
CA ILE A 158 28.91 -3.31 2.99
C ILE A 158 28.78 -2.08 2.10
N ASP A 159 29.34 -0.96 2.54
CA ASP A 159 29.14 0.35 1.93
C ASP A 159 30.45 0.94 1.38
N PRO A 160 30.81 0.64 0.12
CA PRO A 160 32.01 1.21 -0.51
C PRO A 160 31.88 2.71 -0.80
N GLU A 161 30.65 3.23 -0.96
CA GLU A 161 30.37 4.61 -1.35
C GLU A 161 30.21 5.56 -0.14
N ARG A 162 30.17 5.00 1.08
CA ARG A 162 30.05 5.72 2.36
C ARG A 162 28.74 6.52 2.50
N GLU A 163 27.66 6.03 1.91
CA GLU A 163 26.36 6.70 1.93
C GLU A 163 25.47 6.31 3.13
N TYR A 164 25.77 5.22 3.83
CA TYR A 164 24.88 4.60 4.83
C TYR A 164 25.28 4.92 6.27
N ALA A 165 26.52 5.39 6.51
CA ALA A 165 27.01 5.70 7.85
C ALA A 165 26.09 6.68 8.65
N PRO A 166 25.51 7.74 8.07
CA PRO A 166 24.56 8.59 8.80
C PRO A 166 23.30 7.86 9.26
N LEU A 167 22.75 6.98 8.41
CA LEU A 167 21.57 6.18 8.74
C LEU A 167 21.88 5.19 9.88
N VAL A 168 23.01 4.48 9.77
CA VAL A 168 23.43 3.50 10.79
C VAL A 168 23.58 4.19 12.15
N LYS A 169 24.22 5.36 12.20
CA LYS A 169 24.37 6.14 13.43
C LYS A 169 23.03 6.61 13.99
N ALA A 170 22.10 7.05 13.12
CA ALA A 170 20.76 7.48 13.54
C ALA A 170 19.93 6.34 14.13
N LEU A 171 20.22 5.09 13.75
CA LEU A 171 19.57 3.88 14.28
C LEU A 171 20.39 3.22 15.41
N ASN A 172 21.32 3.95 16.02
CA ASN A 172 22.20 3.47 17.10
C ASN A 172 23.04 2.23 16.72
N GLY A 173 23.28 2.00 15.43
CA GLY A 173 24.14 0.93 14.94
C GLY A 173 25.62 1.29 14.95
N GLU A 174 26.46 0.29 14.71
CA GLU A 174 27.91 0.44 14.66
C GLU A 174 28.41 0.66 13.23
N VAL A 175 29.30 1.64 13.04
CA VAL A 175 29.98 1.86 11.76
C VAL A 175 31.44 1.47 11.91
N VAL A 176 31.82 0.39 11.24
CA VAL A 176 33.19 -0.14 11.24
C VAL A 176 33.90 0.33 9.97
N TYR A 177 34.96 1.13 10.12
CA TYR A 177 35.77 1.58 9.00
C TYR A 177 36.90 0.60 8.73
N LEU A 178 36.92 0.03 7.53
CA LEU A 178 38.00 -0.84 7.04
C LEU A 178 38.86 -0.06 6.06
N SER A 179 40.11 0.23 6.44
CA SER A 179 41.13 0.79 5.56
C SER A 179 42.53 0.37 6.00
N ALA A 180 43.51 0.47 5.11
CA ALA A 180 44.91 0.14 5.43
C ALA A 180 45.49 1.01 6.57
N GLN A 181 44.94 2.21 6.78
CA GLN A 181 45.34 3.13 7.86
C GLN A 181 44.41 3.06 9.08
N SER A 182 43.32 2.28 9.02
CA SER A 182 42.39 2.13 10.15
C SER A 182 43.01 1.25 11.23
N LYS A 183 42.57 1.44 12.49
CA LYS A 183 42.93 0.57 13.61
C LYS A 183 42.13 -0.74 13.63
N THR A 184 41.24 -0.92 12.66
CA THR A 184 40.34 -2.06 12.57
C THR A 184 40.92 -3.07 11.58
N TYR A 185 41.02 -4.33 12.00
CA TYR A 185 41.54 -5.42 11.19
C TYR A 185 40.56 -6.59 11.21
N VAL A 186 40.36 -7.24 10.06
CA VAL A 186 39.60 -8.49 9.95
C VAL A 186 40.60 -9.63 9.84
N ASN A 187 40.52 -10.61 10.73
CA ASN A 187 41.39 -11.78 10.67
C ASN A 187 40.81 -12.83 9.71
N ALA A 188 41.40 -12.94 8.51
CA ALA A 188 40.96 -13.93 7.52
C ALA A 188 41.25 -15.39 7.93
N MET A 189 42.18 -15.61 8.86
CA MET A 189 42.54 -16.94 9.38
C MET A 189 41.68 -17.35 10.58
N ASP A 190 40.84 -16.45 11.11
CA ASP A 190 39.88 -16.73 12.18
C ASP A 190 38.63 -17.39 11.58
N ILE A 191 38.82 -18.63 11.14
CA ILE A 191 37.74 -19.46 10.60
C ILE A 191 37.26 -20.32 11.76
N SER A 192 36.07 -20.02 12.29
CA SER A 192 35.36 -20.95 13.17
C SER A 192 35.00 -22.21 12.36
N SER A 193 35.16 -23.39 12.95
CA SER A 193 34.56 -24.61 12.40
C SER A 193 33.06 -24.37 12.31
N GLY A 194 32.53 -24.27 11.09
CA GLY A 194 31.14 -23.92 10.84
C GLY A 194 30.14 -24.90 11.44
#